data_AF-A0A919WYP9-F1
#
_entry.id   AF-A0A919WYP9-F1
#
_cell.length_a   1.000
_cell.length_b   1.000
_cell.length_c   1.000
_cell.angle_alpha   90.00
_cell.angle_beta   90.00
_cell.angle_gamma   90.00
#
_symmetry.space_group_name_H-M   'P 1'
#
loop_
_entity.id
_entity.type
_entity.pdbx_description
1 polymer ?
#
loop_
_entity_poly.entity_id
_entity_poly.type
_entity_poly.pdbx_seq_one_letter_code
_entity_poly.pdbx_strand_id
1 'polypeptide(L)'
;MSKEEQFIKNLEGITPKELLEALSEDGRACERELKIISDVMNSEGLPTPVMNVLVHYVFLKDNMKLSRPYLQKIASHWSDANLKTAEEAMTFAKNRHKSRQSYEKTISTPQPPATESKSSSPIEKPFTNYEYKYMEQLYDKYKMNFDVSREIILYGRNVNQGLLLYWFLNAVSSYVYRHNVNTVEDTKNLLKVFHKEHVETFGLEKKTL
;
A
#
# COMPACT_ATOMS: atom_id res chain seq x y z
N MET A 1 6.88 -18.12 -8.08
CA MET A 1 6.97 -17.14 -6.98
C MET A 1 5.84 -16.14 -7.17
N SER A 2 4.94 -15.99 -6.21
CA SER A 2 3.85 -15.01 -6.29
C SER A 2 4.37 -13.57 -6.17
N LYS A 3 3.57 -12.57 -6.59
CA LYS A 3 3.94 -11.15 -6.42
C LYS A 3 4.13 -10.76 -4.96
N GLU A 4 3.34 -11.36 -4.07
CA GLU A 4 3.48 -11.20 -2.64
C GLU A 4 4.83 -11.76 -2.14
N GLU A 5 5.20 -12.98 -2.53
CA GLU A 5 6.49 -13.57 -2.16
C GLU A 5 7.67 -12.73 -2.66
N GLN A 6 7.57 -12.19 -3.89
CA GLN A 6 8.59 -11.28 -4.43
C GLN A 6 8.70 -10.00 -3.61
N PHE A 7 7.56 -9.43 -3.19
CA PHE A 7 7.53 -8.23 -2.36
C PHE A 7 8.12 -8.49 -0.97
N ILE A 8 7.74 -9.59 -0.32
CA ILE A 8 8.30 -10.00 0.98
C ILE A 8 9.81 -10.21 0.85
N LYS A 9 10.25 -10.93 -0.17
CA LYS A 9 11.68 -11.15 -0.45
C LYS A 9 12.44 -9.84 -0.67
N ASN A 10 11.81 -8.87 -1.31
CA ASN A 10 12.41 -7.54 -1.47
C ASN A 10 12.56 -6.82 -0.12
N LEU A 11 11.50 -6.81 0.70
CA LEU A 11 11.54 -6.20 2.04
C LEU A 11 12.55 -6.89 2.98
N GLU A 12 12.83 -8.17 2.77
CA GLU A 12 13.88 -8.91 3.48
C GLU A 12 15.28 -8.38 3.15
N GLY A 13 15.50 -7.96 1.89
CA GLY A 13 16.84 -7.68 1.37
C GLY A 13 17.24 -6.20 1.31
N ILE A 14 16.28 -5.27 1.40
CA ILE A 14 16.56 -3.83 1.31
C ILE A 14 16.78 -3.18 2.67
N THR A 15 17.45 -2.04 2.69
CA THR A 15 17.59 -1.17 3.85
C THR A 15 16.37 -0.28 4.04
N PRO A 16 16.16 0.30 5.25
CA PRO A 16 15.05 1.24 5.45
C PRO A 16 15.19 2.52 4.62
N LYS A 17 16.43 2.88 4.24
CA LYS A 17 16.70 3.98 3.32
C LYS A 17 16.20 3.67 1.92
N GLU A 18 16.59 2.53 1.36
CA GLU A 18 16.12 2.10 0.03
C GLU A 18 14.60 1.93 0.02
N LEU A 19 14.00 1.47 1.12
CA LEU A 19 12.55 1.43 1.27
C LEU A 19 11.93 2.84 1.22
N LEU A 20 12.47 3.80 1.98
CA LEU A 20 11.97 5.17 1.96
C LEU A 20 12.15 5.84 0.59
N GLU A 21 13.27 5.58 -0.10
CA GLU A 21 13.50 6.04 -1.46
C GLU A 21 12.45 5.44 -2.42
N ALA A 22 12.14 4.16 -2.29
CA ALA A 22 11.11 3.48 -3.08
C ALA A 22 9.67 3.95 -2.75
N LEU A 23 9.43 4.43 -1.53
CA LEU A 23 8.15 5.00 -1.10
C LEU A 23 8.02 6.49 -1.45
N SER A 24 9.13 7.20 -1.63
CA SER A 24 9.17 8.63 -1.93
C SER A 24 8.87 8.93 -3.40
N GLU A 25 8.27 10.08 -3.65
CA GLU A 25 7.92 10.54 -5.00
C GLU A 25 9.13 11.00 -5.81
N ASP A 26 10.13 11.59 -5.15
CA ASP A 26 11.36 12.12 -5.77
C ASP A 26 12.52 11.12 -5.72
N GLY A 27 12.26 9.90 -5.24
CA GLY A 27 13.27 8.86 -5.05
C GLY A 27 14.27 9.15 -3.94
N ARG A 28 14.00 10.12 -3.04
CA ARG A 28 14.90 10.47 -1.94
C ARG A 28 14.29 10.08 -0.60
N ALA A 29 15.10 9.47 0.26
CA ALA A 29 14.71 9.24 1.65
C ALA A 29 14.75 10.55 2.45
N CYS A 30 13.66 10.86 3.15
CA CYS A 30 13.61 11.99 4.07
C CYS A 30 14.48 11.71 5.31
N GLU A 31 15.45 12.58 5.58
CA GLU A 31 16.38 12.44 6.72
C GLU A 31 15.66 12.36 8.08
N ARG A 32 14.56 13.11 8.22
CA ARG A 32 13.74 13.09 9.45
C ARG A 32 13.12 11.71 9.67
N GLU A 33 12.58 11.11 8.62
CA GLU A 33 11.96 9.78 8.69
C GLU A 33 13.00 8.70 8.92
N LEU A 34 14.15 8.78 8.22
CA LEU A 34 15.30 7.91 8.46
C LEU A 34 15.74 7.92 9.92
N LYS A 35 15.83 9.11 10.53
CA LYS A 35 16.18 9.26 11.94
C LYS A 35 15.14 8.62 12.86
N ILE A 36 13.86 8.83 12.59
CA ILE A 36 12.78 8.19 13.36
C ILE A 36 12.87 6.67 13.27
N ILE A 37 13.05 6.13 12.06
CA ILE A 37 13.18 4.69 11.83
C ILE A 37 14.39 4.13 12.58
N SER A 38 15.56 4.75 12.41
CA SER A 38 16.80 4.29 13.05
C SER A 38 16.66 4.27 14.56
N ASP A 39 16.14 5.34 15.16
CA ASP A 39 15.99 5.43 16.61
C ASP A 39 15.02 4.37 17.15
N VAL A 40 13.87 4.17 16.50
CA VAL A 40 12.88 3.16 16.94
C VAL A 40 13.38 1.73 16.70
N MET A 41 14.07 1.49 15.59
CA MET A 41 14.65 0.18 15.28
C MET A 41 15.68 -0.22 16.35
N ASN A 42 16.53 0.73 16.74
CA ASN A 42 17.54 0.53 17.77
C ASN A 42 16.92 0.39 19.17
N SER A 43 15.90 1.19 19.52
CA SER A 43 15.28 1.14 20.85
C SER A 43 14.52 -0.16 21.09
N GLU A 44 13.80 -0.64 20.08
CA GLU A 44 12.96 -1.84 20.18
C GLU A 44 13.69 -3.13 19.76
N GLY A 45 14.94 -3.02 19.29
CA GLY A 45 15.75 -4.17 18.86
C GLY A 45 15.16 -4.91 17.65
N LEU A 46 14.45 -4.20 16.77
CA LEU A 46 13.80 -4.80 15.61
C LEU A 46 14.81 -5.06 14.48
N PRO A 47 14.81 -6.26 13.88
CA PRO A 47 15.61 -6.52 12.68
C PRO A 47 15.16 -5.67 11.48
N THR A 48 16.09 -5.36 10.59
CA THR A 48 15.82 -4.57 9.37
C THR A 48 14.61 -5.08 8.56
N PRO A 49 14.47 -6.39 8.27
CA PRO A 49 13.31 -6.90 7.53
C PRO A 49 11.96 -6.60 8.21
N VAL A 50 11.92 -6.72 9.53
CA VAL A 50 10.73 -6.47 10.34
C VAL A 50 10.40 -4.98 10.36
N MET A 51 11.41 -4.12 10.53
CA MET A 51 11.24 -2.67 10.47
C MET A 51 10.75 -2.22 9.09
N ASN A 52 11.26 -2.80 8.00
CA ASN A 52 10.80 -2.50 6.65
C ASN A 52 9.30 -2.78 6.46
N VAL A 53 8.83 -3.94 6.92
CA VAL A 53 7.39 -4.28 6.88
C VAL A 53 6.58 -3.35 7.77
N LEU A 54 7.11 -2.98 8.94
CA LEU A 54 6.44 -2.07 9.86
C LEU A 54 6.29 -0.66 9.26
N VAL A 55 7.35 -0.13 8.67
CA VAL A 55 7.33 1.16 7.97
C VAL A 55 6.28 1.12 6.86
N HIS A 56 6.34 0.10 6.00
CA HIS A 56 5.34 -0.09 4.94
C HIS A 56 3.91 -0.14 5.52
N TYR A 57 3.69 -0.88 6.61
CA TYR A 57 2.39 -0.95 7.30
C TYR A 57 1.92 0.40 7.85
N VAL A 58 2.80 1.17 8.50
CA VAL A 58 2.46 2.47 9.10
C VAL A 58 2.12 3.50 8.03
N PHE A 59 2.88 3.56 6.94
CA PHE A 59 2.57 4.43 5.81
C PHE A 59 1.15 4.15 5.25
N LEU A 60 0.75 2.88 5.19
CA LEU A 60 -0.62 2.48 4.81
C LEU A 60 -1.69 2.86 5.84
N LYS A 61 -1.34 3.10 7.11
CA LYS A 61 -2.30 3.36 8.20
C LYS A 61 -2.42 4.83 8.61
N ASP A 62 -1.32 5.58 8.58
CA ASP A 62 -1.23 6.94 9.12
C ASP A 62 -1.12 8.00 8.01
N ASN A 63 -1.92 7.87 6.95
CA ASN A 63 -1.98 8.86 5.86
C ASN A 63 -0.59 9.20 5.27
N MET A 64 0.27 8.19 5.07
CA MET A 64 1.63 8.38 4.57
C MET A 64 2.54 9.25 5.46
N LYS A 65 2.21 9.40 6.74
CA LYS A 65 3.04 10.11 7.70
C LYS A 65 3.69 9.09 8.63
N LEU A 66 4.99 9.25 8.82
CA LEU A 66 5.72 8.48 9.81
C LEU A 66 5.87 9.29 11.10
N SER A 67 4.86 9.21 11.98
CA SER A 67 4.96 9.83 13.30
C SER A 67 5.70 8.92 14.29
N ARG A 68 6.72 9.45 14.98
CA ARG A 68 7.51 8.68 15.96
C ARG A 68 6.65 7.97 17.01
N PRO A 69 5.71 8.64 17.70
CA PRO A 69 4.93 7.99 18.77
C PRO A 69 4.11 6.80 18.26
N TYR A 70 3.59 6.89 17.05
CA TYR A 70 2.79 5.82 16.46
C TYR A 70 3.64 4.65 16.01
N LEU A 71 4.77 4.93 15.33
CA LEU A 71 5.73 3.90 14.91
C LEU A 71 6.26 3.12 16.13
N GLN A 72 6.68 3.84 17.18
CA GLN A 72 7.23 3.23 18.39
C GLN A 72 6.19 2.37 19.13
N LYS A 73 4.94 2.83 19.21
CA LYS A 73 3.85 2.05 19.81
C LYS A 73 3.67 0.69 19.12
N ILE A 74 3.69 0.66 17.79
CA ILE A 74 3.53 -0.60 17.05
C ILE A 74 4.81 -1.45 17.13
N ALA A 75 5.98 -0.80 17.06
CA ALA A 75 7.27 -1.46 17.15
C ALA A 75 7.45 -2.23 18.46
N SER A 76 7.06 -1.64 19.59
CA SER A 76 7.08 -2.31 20.90
C SER A 76 6.27 -3.62 20.87
N HIS A 77 5.05 -3.59 20.33
CA HIS A 77 4.24 -4.81 20.19
C HIS A 77 4.85 -5.87 19.25
N TRP A 78 5.59 -5.44 18.22
CA TRP A 78 6.25 -6.35 17.29
C TRP A 78 7.53 -6.95 17.88
N SER A 79 8.19 -6.19 18.77
CA SER A 79 9.33 -6.66 19.56
C SER A 79 8.89 -7.72 20.56
N ASP A 80 7.78 -7.50 21.28
CA ASP A 80 7.18 -8.49 22.19
C ASP A 80 6.80 -9.79 21.47
N ALA A 81 6.35 -9.68 20.21
CA ALA A 81 6.05 -10.83 19.36
C ALA A 81 7.30 -11.54 18.80
N ASN A 82 8.50 -11.01 19.10
CA ASN A 82 9.80 -11.57 18.74
C ASN A 82 9.98 -11.89 17.25
N LEU A 83 9.39 -11.07 16.38
CA LEU A 83 9.46 -11.25 14.92
C LEU A 83 10.90 -11.05 14.44
N LYS A 84 11.33 -11.86 13.47
CA LYS A 84 12.69 -11.86 12.91
C LYS A 84 12.75 -11.63 11.41
N THR A 85 11.73 -12.04 10.67
CA THR A 85 11.72 -11.97 9.20
C THR A 85 10.61 -11.07 8.67
N ALA A 86 10.73 -10.61 7.42
CA ALA A 86 9.67 -9.88 6.73
C ALA A 86 8.43 -10.74 6.53
N GLU A 87 8.58 -12.06 6.33
CA GLU A 87 7.46 -12.99 6.16
C GLU A 87 6.61 -13.10 7.45
N GLU A 88 7.26 -13.27 8.60
CA GLU A 88 6.61 -13.28 9.91
C GLU A 88 5.88 -11.96 10.17
N ALA A 89 6.57 -10.84 9.94
CA ALA A 89 6.01 -9.50 10.10
C ALA A 89 4.83 -9.24 9.17
N MET A 90 4.89 -9.68 7.92
CA MET A 90 3.82 -9.52 6.94
C MET A 90 2.58 -10.32 7.35
N THR A 91 2.78 -11.56 7.79
CA THR A 91 1.71 -12.42 8.30
C THR A 91 1.06 -11.80 9.55
N PHE A 92 1.88 -11.30 10.48
CA PHE A 92 1.41 -10.64 11.70
C PHE A 92 0.58 -9.40 11.40
N ALA A 93 1.06 -8.53 10.50
CA ALA A 93 0.36 -7.34 10.06
C ALA A 93 -0.99 -7.67 9.42
N LYS A 94 -1.03 -8.66 8.52
CA LYS A 94 -2.26 -9.11 7.84
C LYS A 94 -3.30 -9.66 8.82
N ASN A 95 -2.89 -10.45 9.80
CA ASN A 95 -3.81 -11.02 10.79
C ASN A 95 -4.46 -9.92 11.64
N ARG A 96 -3.70 -8.88 12.00
CA ARG A 96 -4.22 -7.69 12.70
C ARG A 96 -5.18 -6.85 11.86
N HIS A 97 -5.00 -6.81 10.54
CA HIS A 97 -5.98 -6.20 9.63
C HIS A 97 -7.30 -6.97 9.59
N LYS A 98 -7.23 -8.29 9.48
CA LYS A 98 -8.43 -9.16 9.40
C LYS A 98 -9.24 -9.11 10.68
N SER A 99 -8.60 -9.19 11.85
CA SER A 99 -9.29 -9.16 13.15
C SER A 99 -9.97 -7.82 13.44
N ARG A 100 -9.37 -6.72 13.00
CA ARG A 100 -9.95 -5.38 13.15
C ARG A 100 -11.14 -5.15 12.22
N GLN A 101 -11.08 -5.63 10.97
CA GLN A 101 -12.22 -5.58 10.05
C GLN A 101 -13.41 -6.41 10.55
N SER A 102 -13.16 -7.59 11.14
CA SER A 102 -14.24 -8.37 11.75
C SER A 102 -14.84 -7.66 12.96
N TYR A 103 -14.03 -6.99 13.77
CA TYR A 103 -14.51 -6.26 14.95
C TYR A 103 -15.33 -5.00 14.58
N GLU A 104 -14.87 -4.22 13.59
CA GLU A 104 -15.60 -3.05 13.07
C GLU A 104 -16.95 -3.44 12.44
N LYS A 105 -17.04 -4.64 11.84
CA LYS A 105 -18.28 -5.19 11.30
C LYS A 105 -19.28 -5.63 12.40
N THR A 106 -18.78 -6.01 13.57
CA THR A 106 -19.64 -6.42 14.71
C THR A 106 -20.16 -5.27 15.56
N ILE A 107 -19.50 -4.10 15.53
CA ILE A 107 -19.89 -2.90 16.29
C ILE A 107 -20.86 -2.01 15.49
N SER A 108 -21.05 -2.28 14.20
CA SER A 108 -22.01 -1.56 13.34
C SER A 108 -23.38 -2.25 13.33
N THR A 109 -24.28 -1.88 14.24
CA THR A 109 -25.72 -2.24 14.22
C THR A 109 -26.58 -1.16 13.55
N PRO A 110 -27.87 -1.47 13.26
CA PRO A 110 -28.42 -1.79 11.94
C PRO A 110 -28.66 -0.57 11.03
N GLN A 111 -28.35 -0.68 9.74
CA GLN A 111 -28.78 0.31 8.75
C GLN A 111 -30.31 0.23 8.52
N PRO A 112 -31.02 1.37 8.43
CA PRO A 112 -32.43 1.41 8.04
C PRO A 112 -32.59 0.92 6.59
N PRO A 113 -33.78 0.41 6.20
CA PRO A 113 -33.96 -0.25 4.92
C PRO A 113 -33.82 0.78 3.78
N ALA A 114 -32.74 0.67 3.01
CA ALA A 114 -32.56 1.42 1.78
C ALA A 114 -33.36 0.73 0.67
N THR A 115 -34.23 1.49 0.02
CA THR A 115 -35.01 1.10 -1.14
C THR A 115 -34.09 0.69 -2.29
N GLU A 116 -34.34 -0.51 -2.82
CA GLU A 116 -33.58 -1.15 -3.90
C GLU A 116 -33.76 -0.39 -5.23
N SER A 117 -32.69 0.27 -5.71
CA SER A 117 -32.51 0.51 -7.14
C SER A 117 -31.51 -0.51 -7.67
N LYS A 118 -32.03 -1.50 -8.40
CA LYS A 118 -31.27 -2.58 -9.04
C LYS A 118 -30.29 -2.02 -10.08
N SER A 119 -29.01 -2.21 -9.84
CA SER A 119 -27.95 -2.18 -10.85
C SER A 119 -27.11 -3.44 -10.63
N SER A 120 -27.16 -4.33 -11.62
CA SER A 120 -26.48 -5.61 -11.65
C SER A 120 -25.01 -5.42 -11.98
N SER A 121 -24.15 -5.52 -10.98
CA SER A 121 -22.74 -5.88 -11.13
C SER A 121 -22.30 -6.68 -9.90
N PRO A 122 -21.38 -7.65 -10.03
CA PRO A 122 -20.88 -8.42 -8.90
C PRO A 122 -20.45 -7.45 -7.79
N ILE A 123 -21.00 -7.62 -6.58
CA ILE A 123 -20.85 -6.66 -5.48
C ILE A 123 -19.36 -6.42 -5.23
N GLU A 124 -18.81 -5.33 -5.78
CA GLU A 124 -17.45 -4.88 -5.47
C GLU A 124 -17.41 -4.60 -3.97
N LYS A 125 -16.47 -5.21 -3.24
CA LYS A 125 -16.27 -4.89 -1.83
C LYS A 125 -16.10 -3.37 -1.71
N PRO A 126 -16.79 -2.71 -0.77
CA PRO A 126 -16.73 -1.26 -0.62
C PRO A 126 -15.28 -0.79 -0.45
N PHE A 127 -14.97 0.40 -0.94
CA PHE A 127 -13.68 1.03 -0.70
C PHE A 127 -13.48 1.31 0.79
N THR A 128 -12.26 1.10 1.26
CA THR A 128 -11.82 1.45 2.60
C THR A 128 -11.62 2.97 2.69
N ASN A 129 -11.64 3.52 3.91
CA ASN A 129 -11.31 4.94 4.14
C ASN A 129 -9.94 5.33 3.58
N TYR A 130 -9.00 4.39 3.52
CA TYR A 130 -7.68 4.62 2.94
C TYR A 130 -7.77 4.83 1.42
N GLU A 131 -8.57 4.03 0.72
CA GLU A 131 -8.73 4.16 -0.73
C GLU A 131 -9.45 5.46 -1.09
N TYR A 132 -10.46 5.86 -0.31
CA TYR A 132 -11.10 7.17 -0.49
C TYR A 132 -10.10 8.31 -0.29
N LYS A 133 -9.32 8.30 0.79
CA LYS A 133 -8.27 9.31 1.02
C LYS A 133 -7.21 9.33 -0.08
N TYR A 134 -6.85 8.17 -0.63
CA TYR A 134 -5.93 8.11 -1.75
C TYR A 134 -6.55 8.75 -3.00
N MET A 135 -7.82 8.48 -3.29
CA MET A 135 -8.53 9.14 -4.39
C MET A 135 -8.62 10.68 -4.19
N GLU A 136 -8.85 11.16 -2.97
CA GLU A 136 -8.79 12.59 -2.64
C GLU A 136 -7.40 13.17 -2.95
N GLN A 137 -6.32 12.47 -2.59
CA GLN A 137 -4.95 12.90 -2.94
C GLN A 137 -4.74 12.97 -4.45
N LEU A 138 -5.28 12.03 -5.23
CA LEU A 138 -5.19 12.07 -6.70
C LEU A 138 -5.93 13.26 -7.29
N TYR A 139 -7.08 13.63 -6.71
CA TYR A 139 -7.79 14.84 -7.10
C TYR A 139 -6.98 16.09 -6.76
N ASP A 140 -6.49 16.23 -5.53
CA ASP A 140 -5.76 17.41 -5.10
C ASP A 140 -4.50 17.63 -5.93
N LYS A 141 -3.74 16.55 -6.14
CA LYS A 141 -2.43 16.57 -6.79
C LYS A 141 -2.50 16.60 -8.32
N TYR A 142 -3.31 15.73 -8.91
CA TYR A 142 -3.33 15.50 -10.36
C TYR A 142 -4.62 15.96 -11.04
N LYS A 143 -5.59 16.48 -10.28
CA LYS A 143 -6.95 16.82 -10.77
C LYS A 143 -7.66 15.64 -11.42
N MET A 144 -7.32 14.42 -11.01
CA MET A 144 -8.01 13.21 -11.45
C MET A 144 -9.41 13.16 -10.86
N ASN A 145 -10.42 12.93 -11.70
CA ASN A 145 -11.79 12.75 -11.24
C ASN A 145 -11.94 11.41 -10.47
N PHE A 146 -13.08 11.26 -9.81
CA PHE A 146 -13.38 10.09 -9.01
C PHE A 146 -13.31 8.79 -9.82
N ASP A 147 -13.86 8.77 -11.03
CA ASP A 147 -13.94 7.55 -11.84
C ASP A 147 -12.57 7.06 -12.30
N VAL A 148 -11.69 7.96 -12.74
CA VAL A 148 -10.28 7.64 -13.06
C VAL A 148 -9.54 7.12 -11.83
N SER A 149 -9.72 7.80 -10.69
CA SER A 149 -9.10 7.40 -9.42
C SER A 149 -9.58 6.03 -8.96
N ARG A 150 -10.87 5.74 -9.14
CA ARG A 150 -11.50 4.44 -8.87
C ARG A 150 -10.86 3.34 -9.71
N GLU A 151 -10.66 3.55 -11.00
CA GLU A 151 -10.04 2.55 -11.89
C GLU A 151 -8.59 2.25 -11.49
N ILE A 152 -7.81 3.25 -11.06
CA ILE A 152 -6.44 3.05 -10.56
C ILE A 152 -6.44 2.14 -9.31
N ILE A 153 -7.34 2.40 -8.35
CA ILE A 153 -7.47 1.58 -7.15
C ILE A 153 -7.89 0.15 -7.49
N LEU A 154 -8.90 -0.03 -8.35
CA LEU A 154 -9.39 -1.35 -8.75
C LEU A 154 -8.31 -2.15 -9.48
N TYR A 155 -7.53 -1.50 -10.34
CA TYR A 155 -6.37 -2.11 -10.96
C TYR A 155 -5.32 -2.53 -9.92
N GLY A 156 -4.96 -1.64 -8.99
CA GLY A 156 -4.03 -1.95 -7.90
C GLY A 156 -4.47 -3.14 -7.05
N ARG A 157 -5.76 -3.21 -6.69
CA ARG A 157 -6.36 -4.37 -6.01
C ARG A 157 -6.16 -5.65 -6.81
N ASN A 158 -6.47 -5.62 -8.10
CA ASN A 158 -6.39 -6.82 -8.94
C ASN A 158 -4.93 -7.30 -9.08
N VAL A 159 -4.00 -6.38 -9.30
CA VAL A 159 -2.57 -6.70 -9.48
C VAL A 159 -1.95 -7.31 -8.23
N ASN A 160 -2.35 -6.81 -7.06
CA ASN A 160 -1.71 -7.15 -5.78
C ASN A 160 -2.60 -8.02 -4.87
N GLN A 161 -3.53 -8.79 -5.45
CA GLN A 161 -4.44 -9.70 -4.71
C GLN A 161 -5.19 -9.02 -3.55
N GLY A 162 -5.55 -7.75 -3.72
CA GLY A 162 -6.23 -6.92 -2.73
C GLY A 162 -5.31 -6.18 -1.75
N LEU A 163 -3.98 -6.33 -1.86
CA LEU A 163 -3.01 -5.50 -1.13
C LEU A 163 -2.83 -4.16 -1.84
N LEU A 164 -3.05 -3.06 -1.13
CA LEU A 164 -2.76 -1.74 -1.66
C LEU A 164 -1.33 -1.39 -1.31
N LEU A 165 -0.43 -1.51 -2.27
CA LEU A 165 0.94 -1.05 -2.13
C LEU A 165 0.98 0.41 -2.56
N TYR A 166 1.27 1.33 -1.64
CA TYR A 166 1.23 2.76 -1.95
C TYR A 166 2.21 3.13 -3.08
N TRP A 167 3.45 2.64 -3.02
CA TRP A 167 4.44 2.87 -4.08
C TRP A 167 3.92 2.44 -5.45
N PHE A 168 3.19 1.32 -5.50
CA PHE A 168 2.61 0.81 -6.74
C PHE A 168 1.49 1.71 -7.24
N LEU A 169 0.56 2.08 -6.35
CA LEU A 169 -0.52 3.00 -6.69
C LEU A 169 0.04 4.36 -7.14
N ASN A 170 1.08 4.87 -6.49
CA ASN A 170 1.69 6.14 -6.85
C ASN A 170 2.42 6.06 -8.21
N ALA A 171 3.12 4.95 -8.48
CA ALA A 171 3.73 4.70 -9.78
C ALA A 171 2.68 4.66 -10.89
N VAL A 172 1.57 3.93 -10.68
CA VAL A 172 0.45 3.85 -11.61
C VAL A 172 -0.20 5.23 -11.81
N SER A 173 -0.55 5.93 -10.73
CA SER A 173 -1.16 7.26 -10.77
C SER A 173 -0.29 8.26 -11.50
N SER A 174 1.02 8.27 -11.23
CA SER A 174 1.98 9.15 -11.89
C SER A 174 2.09 8.83 -13.39
N TYR A 175 2.04 7.55 -13.76
CA TYR A 175 2.03 7.12 -15.16
C TYR A 175 0.78 7.59 -15.90
N VAL A 176 -0.41 7.43 -15.28
CA VAL A 176 -1.68 7.94 -15.83
C VAL A 176 -1.65 9.45 -16.00
N TYR A 177 -1.15 10.18 -15.00
CA TYR A 177 -1.01 11.64 -15.05
C TYR A 177 -0.09 12.11 -16.18
N ARG A 178 1.10 11.51 -16.33
CA ARG A 178 2.09 11.90 -17.35
C ARG A 178 1.60 11.71 -18.78
N HIS A 179 0.69 10.76 -19.00
CA HIS A 179 0.07 10.50 -20.29
C HIS A 179 -1.22 11.30 -20.53
N ASN A 180 -1.55 12.22 -19.62
CA ASN A 180 -2.64 13.18 -19.74
C ASN A 180 -4.02 12.53 -20.03
N VAL A 181 -4.26 11.38 -19.39
CA VAL A 181 -5.50 10.62 -19.53
C VAL A 181 -6.52 11.04 -18.46
N ASN A 182 -7.77 11.30 -18.88
CA ASN A 182 -8.83 11.77 -17.99
C ASN A 182 -10.19 11.04 -18.15
N THR A 183 -10.28 10.07 -19.06
CA THR A 183 -11.47 9.23 -19.24
C THR A 183 -11.24 7.82 -18.66
N VAL A 184 -12.33 7.17 -18.26
CA VAL A 184 -12.28 5.79 -17.75
C VAL A 184 -11.72 4.81 -18.79
N GLU A 185 -12.14 4.94 -20.04
CA GLU A 185 -11.74 4.01 -21.12
C GLU A 185 -10.26 4.14 -21.44
N ASP A 186 -9.78 5.37 -21.63
CA ASP A 186 -8.37 5.63 -21.88
C ASP A 186 -7.52 5.20 -20.68
N THR A 187 -8.01 5.39 -19.44
CA THR A 187 -7.31 4.96 -18.22
C THR A 187 -7.15 3.45 -18.23
N LYS A 188 -8.22 2.69 -18.50
CA LYS A 188 -8.17 1.22 -18.59
C LYS A 188 -7.19 0.74 -19.64
N ASN A 189 -7.17 1.37 -20.81
CA ASN A 189 -6.25 1.01 -21.88
C ASN A 189 -4.80 1.31 -21.50
N LEU A 190 -4.56 2.45 -20.86
CA LEU A 190 -3.23 2.82 -20.37
C LEU A 190 -2.74 1.89 -19.25
N LEU A 191 -3.64 1.46 -18.35
CA LEU A 191 -3.30 0.52 -17.28
C LEU A 191 -2.90 -0.86 -17.82
N LYS A 192 -3.47 -1.30 -18.95
CA LYS A 192 -3.01 -2.52 -19.65
C LYS A 192 -1.58 -2.35 -20.18
N VAL A 193 -1.26 -1.19 -20.75
CA VAL A 193 0.10 -0.86 -21.22
C VAL A 193 1.08 -0.87 -20.05
N PHE A 194 0.77 -0.14 -18.98
CA PHE A 194 1.57 -0.13 -17.74
C PHE A 194 1.79 -1.54 -17.19
N HIS A 195 0.76 -2.40 -17.22
CA HIS A 195 0.86 -3.78 -16.77
C HIS A 195 1.94 -4.56 -17.54
N LYS A 196 1.87 -4.49 -18.87
CA LYS A 196 2.80 -5.20 -19.75
C LYS A 196 4.23 -4.68 -19.61
N GLU A 197 4.40 -3.36 -19.53
CA GLU A 197 5.71 -2.72 -19.52
C GLU A 197 6.43 -2.83 -18.18
N HIS A 198 5.70 -2.76 -17.06
CA HIS A 198 6.30 -2.58 -15.74
C HIS A 198 5.92 -3.64 -14.72
N VAL A 199 4.82 -4.38 -14.94
CA VAL A 199 4.31 -5.33 -13.95
C VAL A 199 4.65 -6.78 -14.32
N GLU A 200 4.51 -7.16 -15.59
CA GLU A 200 4.90 -8.50 -16.07
C GLU A 200 6.42 -8.69 -16.13
N THR A 201 7.15 -7.63 -16.43
CA THR A 201 8.62 -7.58 -16.56
C THR A 201 9.33 -7.44 -15.21
N PHE A 202 8.59 -7.09 -14.16
CA PHE A 202 9.14 -6.82 -12.83
C PHE A 202 9.93 -8.03 -12.28
N GLY A 203 11.23 -7.83 -12.05
CA GLY A 203 12.13 -8.86 -11.52
C GLY A 203 12.74 -9.82 -12.56
N LEU A 204 12.37 -9.72 -13.85
CA LEU A 204 12.98 -10.50 -14.93
C LEU A 204 14.26 -9.85 -15.49
N GLU A 205 14.42 -8.53 -15.31
CA GLU A 205 15.57 -7.75 -15.82
C GLU A 205 16.91 -8.11 -15.15
N LYS A 206 16.92 -8.81 -14.01
CA LYS A 206 18.15 -9.25 -13.33
C LYS A 206 18.73 -10.58 -13.85
N LYS A 207 18.22 -11.13 -14.96
CA LYS A 207 18.69 -12.42 -15.53
C LYS A 207 19.58 -12.30 -16.77
N THR A 208 20.00 -11.10 -17.15
CA THR A 208 20.96 -10.91 -18.25
C THR A 208 22.24 -10.30 -17.70
N LEU A 209 23.12 -11.16 -17.17
CA LEU A 209 24.58 -11.06 -17.18
C LEU A 209 25.14 -12.48 -17.00
#